data_AF-A0A2G9P858-F1
#
_entry.id   AF-A0A2G9P858-F1
#
_cell.length_a   1.000
_cell.length_b   1.000
_cell.length_c   1.000
_cell.angle_alpha   90.00
_cell.angle_beta   90.00
_cell.angle_gamma   90.00
#
_symmetry.space_group_name_H-M   'P 1'
#
loop_
_entity.id
_entity.type
_entity.pdbx_description
1 polymer ?
#
loop_
_entity_poly.entity_id
_entity_poly.type
_entity_poly.pdbx_seq_one_letter_code
_entity_poly.pdbx_strand_id
1 'polypeptide(L)'
;TSNSSTTNGSDCTDSLGSSSCSDPCVNRTVLNEPWRSANNTLSSTPNCDYSMNGWYQFVGSGGVHIPEYCVPEQRCNTNIPVWMNGTHPVITDGIVNRTACGDWNGNCCQWTSTIQVKACPLGYYVYRLIGTPGSMCSLSYCTDPNQCFPDEESSIVNGVSGCYCNSSLNDTTAMDDAMPKGINIECGMNQMTVSYSKCYIELLGFNTSSLHLADSKCTGVIKISDKRYITVTTLPMSGYCGTELMVNSSYLTYTNVVYLSSIVTSLTYFTNISCTYPKSMENVLWFSTMRVR
;
A
#
# COMPACT_ATOMS: atom_id res chain seq x y z
N THR A 1 -33.38 -7.89 -7.67
CA THR A 1 -32.98 -6.76 -6.83
C THR A 1 -32.25 -7.30 -5.62
N SER A 2 -30.92 -7.38 -5.68
CA SER A 2 -30.09 -7.78 -4.53
C SER A 2 -29.95 -6.59 -3.60
N ASN A 3 -30.53 -6.66 -2.41
CA ASN A 3 -30.31 -5.66 -1.36
C ASN A 3 -28.91 -5.89 -0.78
N SER A 4 -28.01 -4.91 -0.97
CA SER A 4 -26.75 -4.81 -0.23
C SER A 4 -27.08 -4.15 1.10
N SER A 5 -26.78 -4.83 2.20
CA SER A 5 -26.87 -4.28 3.55
C SER A 5 -25.47 -4.11 4.11
N THR A 6 -25.08 -2.87 4.40
CA THR A 6 -23.77 -2.55 4.99
C THR A 6 -23.86 -2.71 6.50
N THR A 7 -23.28 -3.77 7.05
CA THR A 7 -22.94 -3.83 8.48
C THR A 7 -21.53 -3.26 8.64
N ASN A 8 -21.32 -2.39 9.63
CA ASN A 8 -20.15 -1.53 9.81
C ASN A 8 -18.83 -2.15 9.32
N GLY A 9 -18.40 -1.72 8.13
CA GLY A 9 -17.09 -2.04 7.56
C GLY A 9 -17.04 -3.22 6.58
N SER A 10 -18.12 -3.97 6.36
CA SER A 10 -18.12 -5.10 5.41
C SER A 10 -19.13 -4.91 4.28
N ASP A 11 -18.78 -5.30 3.06
CA ASP A 11 -19.72 -5.35 1.93
C ASP A 11 -20.41 -6.72 1.95
N CYS A 12 -21.70 -6.74 2.27
CA CYS A 12 -22.49 -7.96 2.36
C CYS A 12 -23.42 -8.09 1.16
N THR A 13 -23.43 -9.29 0.58
CA THR A 13 -24.34 -9.67 -0.50
C THR A 13 -25.26 -10.78 -0.01
N ASP A 14 -26.56 -10.55 -0.16
CA ASP A 14 -27.59 -11.53 0.13
C ASP A 14 -27.95 -12.28 -1.14
N SER A 15 -27.67 -13.59 -1.18
CA SER A 15 -28.10 -14.47 -2.26
C SER A 15 -28.73 -15.74 -1.68
N LEU A 16 -29.99 -16.03 -2.06
CA LEU A 16 -30.70 -17.27 -1.74
C LEU A 16 -30.68 -17.68 -0.24
N GLY A 17 -30.83 -16.72 0.68
CA GLY A 17 -30.90 -16.98 2.13
C GLY A 17 -29.55 -17.13 2.85
N SER A 18 -28.43 -16.86 2.15
CA SER A 18 -27.09 -16.80 2.73
C SER A 18 -26.51 -15.39 2.53
N SER A 19 -26.12 -14.74 3.64
CA SER A 19 -25.41 -13.46 3.64
C SER A 19 -23.90 -13.71 3.63
N SER A 20 -23.22 -13.33 2.54
CA SER A 20 -21.75 -13.38 2.46
C SER A 20 -21.19 -11.97 2.58
N CYS A 21 -20.38 -11.74 3.59
CA CYS A 21 -19.74 -10.45 3.87
C CYS A 21 -18.24 -10.55 3.60
N SER A 22 -17.71 -9.58 2.84
CA SER A 22 -16.28 -9.46 2.58
C SER A 22 -15.79 -8.07 3.01
N ASP A 23 -14.66 -8.03 3.70
CA ASP A 23 -13.99 -6.76 3.99
C ASP A 23 -13.22 -6.31 2.73
N PRO A 24 -13.59 -5.18 2.11
CA PRO A 24 -12.91 -4.70 0.91
C PRO A 24 -11.47 -4.23 1.18
N CYS A 25 -11.06 -4.02 2.44
CA CYS A 25 -9.64 -3.84 2.78
C CYS A 25 -8.84 -5.13 2.57
N VAL A 26 -9.47 -6.31 2.70
CA VAL A 26 -8.79 -7.59 2.48
C VAL A 26 -8.94 -8.02 1.02
N ASN A 27 -10.17 -7.99 0.49
CA ASN A 27 -10.49 -8.48 -0.84
C ASN A 27 -10.81 -7.34 -1.82
N ARG A 28 -9.82 -6.98 -2.64
CA ARG A 28 -9.89 -5.87 -3.61
C ARG A 28 -8.96 -6.11 -4.79
N THR A 29 -9.22 -5.42 -5.89
CA THR A 29 -8.31 -5.35 -7.03
C THR A 29 -7.34 -4.18 -6.85
N VAL A 30 -6.04 -4.45 -6.98
CA VAL A 30 -5.01 -3.41 -6.89
C VAL A 30 -4.71 -2.86 -8.29
N LEU A 31 -4.83 -1.55 -8.45
CA LEU A 31 -4.59 -0.82 -9.70
C LEU A 31 -3.28 -0.04 -9.60
N ASN A 32 -2.25 -0.50 -10.33
CA ASN A 32 -0.98 0.22 -10.49
C ASN A 32 -0.90 0.78 -11.91
N GLU A 33 -1.59 1.89 -12.12
CA GLU A 33 -1.82 2.48 -13.44
C GLU A 33 -1.34 3.93 -13.47
N PRO A 34 -0.03 4.18 -13.70
CA PRO A 34 0.55 5.51 -13.61
C PRO A 34 -0.10 6.57 -14.51
N TRP A 35 -0.77 6.14 -15.59
CA TRP A 35 -1.48 7.01 -16.53
C TRP A 35 -2.65 7.76 -15.86
N ARG A 36 -3.20 7.24 -14.75
CA ARG A 36 -4.29 7.85 -13.98
C ARG A 36 -3.95 9.15 -13.26
N SER A 37 -2.68 9.54 -13.22
CA SER A 37 -2.28 10.76 -12.53
C SER A 37 -3.00 11.99 -13.07
N ALA A 38 -3.57 12.79 -12.18
CA ALA A 38 -4.15 14.09 -12.52
C ALA A 38 -3.16 15.04 -13.20
N ASN A 39 -1.84 14.81 -13.05
CA ASN A 39 -0.81 15.58 -13.73
C ASN A 39 -0.61 15.16 -15.20
N ASN A 40 -0.98 13.93 -15.57
CA ASN A 40 -0.81 13.46 -16.95
C ASN A 40 -1.80 14.14 -17.88
N THR A 41 -1.32 14.52 -19.06
CA THR A 41 -2.13 15.04 -20.15
C THR A 41 -2.70 13.91 -21.00
N LEU A 42 -3.80 14.21 -21.70
CA LEU A 42 -4.36 13.34 -22.72
C LEU A 42 -3.33 12.99 -23.81
N SER A 43 -3.19 11.71 -24.11
CA SER A 43 -2.42 11.18 -25.23
C SER A 43 -3.31 10.88 -26.44
N SER A 44 -2.72 10.40 -27.54
CA SER A 44 -3.47 10.01 -28.75
C SER A 44 -4.43 8.84 -28.52
N THR A 45 -4.20 8.04 -27.48
CA THR A 45 -5.03 6.89 -27.10
C THR A 45 -5.57 7.10 -25.68
N PRO A 46 -6.79 7.66 -25.55
CA PRO A 46 -7.42 7.85 -24.24
C PRO A 46 -7.70 6.52 -23.54
N ASN A 47 -7.61 6.55 -22.21
CA ASN A 47 -8.10 5.49 -21.34
C ASN A 47 -9.54 5.76 -20.90
N CYS A 48 -10.25 4.68 -20.58
CA CYS A 48 -11.58 4.75 -19.98
C CYS A 48 -11.86 3.56 -19.05
N ASP A 49 -12.74 3.79 -18.09
CA ASP A 49 -13.06 2.85 -17.02
C ASP A 49 -14.43 2.18 -17.21
N TYR A 50 -14.85 1.94 -18.46
CA TYR A 50 -16.18 1.40 -18.77
C TYR A 50 -16.44 -0.01 -18.20
N SER A 51 -15.37 -0.77 -17.94
CA SER A 51 -15.42 -2.15 -17.45
C SER A 51 -15.29 -2.28 -15.94
N MET A 52 -15.14 -1.16 -15.20
CA MET A 52 -14.99 -1.22 -13.75
C MET A 52 -16.27 -1.73 -13.07
N ASN A 53 -16.11 -2.66 -12.14
CA ASN A 53 -17.19 -3.16 -11.30
C ASN A 53 -16.62 -3.90 -10.09
N GLY A 54 -16.53 -3.23 -8.95
CA GLY A 54 -16.04 -3.84 -7.71
C GLY A 54 -15.21 -2.91 -6.84
N TRP A 55 -14.48 -3.51 -5.90
CA TRP A 55 -13.61 -2.80 -4.96
C TRP A 55 -12.18 -2.71 -5.49
N TYR A 56 -11.67 -1.50 -5.57
CA TYR A 56 -10.35 -1.18 -6.11
C TYR A 56 -9.49 -0.41 -5.11
N GLN A 57 -8.18 -0.66 -5.12
CA GLN A 57 -7.18 0.16 -4.45
C GLN A 57 -6.23 0.74 -5.49
N PHE A 58 -6.04 2.05 -5.49
CA PHE A 58 -5.01 2.70 -6.31
C PHE A 58 -3.66 2.65 -5.61
N VAL A 59 -2.61 2.33 -6.38
CA VAL A 59 -1.22 2.31 -5.91
C VAL A 59 -0.28 2.86 -6.98
N GLY A 60 0.97 3.12 -6.59
CA GLY A 60 2.04 3.46 -7.53
C GLY A 60 2.19 4.95 -7.81
N SER A 61 2.93 5.29 -8.87
CA SER A 61 3.33 6.68 -9.15
C SER A 61 2.24 7.55 -9.76
N GLY A 62 1.09 6.97 -10.13
CA GLY A 62 -0.06 7.73 -10.61
C GLY A 62 -0.76 8.53 -9.51
N GLY A 63 -0.58 8.14 -8.26
CA GLY A 63 -1.41 8.57 -7.12
C GLY A 63 -2.10 7.36 -6.49
N VAL A 64 -2.56 7.51 -5.25
CA VAL A 64 -3.04 6.39 -4.41
C VAL A 64 -4.48 6.56 -3.93
N HIS A 65 -5.11 7.66 -4.30
CA HIS A 65 -6.51 7.99 -3.99
C HIS A 65 -7.10 8.85 -5.12
N ILE A 66 -8.43 8.94 -5.15
CA ILE A 66 -9.14 9.77 -6.13
C ILE A 66 -9.10 11.23 -5.65
N PRO A 67 -8.75 12.22 -6.48
CA PRO A 67 -8.71 13.63 -6.07
C PRO A 67 -10.04 14.09 -5.47
N GLU A 68 -9.98 14.88 -4.39
CA GLU A 68 -11.15 15.55 -3.78
C GLU A 68 -11.46 16.91 -4.43
N TYR A 69 -10.78 17.23 -5.52
CA TYR A 69 -10.87 18.51 -6.22
C TYR A 69 -11.15 18.30 -7.71
N CYS A 70 -11.67 19.36 -8.32
CA CYS A 70 -11.91 19.40 -9.75
C CYS A 70 -10.63 19.16 -10.56
N VAL A 71 -10.57 18.05 -11.29
CA VAL A 71 -9.48 17.82 -12.24
C VAL A 71 -9.88 18.43 -13.59
N PRO A 72 -9.10 19.35 -14.17
CA PRO A 72 -9.44 19.98 -15.46
C PRO A 72 -9.52 18.97 -16.61
N GLU A 73 -10.40 19.22 -17.58
CA GLU A 73 -10.52 18.46 -18.84
C GLU A 73 -9.17 18.03 -19.45
N GLN A 74 -9.15 16.86 -20.10
CA GLN A 74 -7.96 16.30 -20.78
C GLN A 74 -6.78 15.92 -19.86
N ARG A 75 -7.09 15.52 -18.63
CA ARG A 75 -6.13 15.01 -17.64
C ARG A 75 -6.31 13.53 -17.36
N CYS A 76 -5.37 12.93 -16.62
CA CYS A 76 -5.32 11.50 -16.31
C CYS A 76 -5.50 10.57 -17.51
N ASN A 77 -4.95 10.99 -18.65
CA ASN A 77 -5.06 10.34 -19.95
C ASN A 77 -6.50 10.05 -20.41
N THR A 78 -7.45 10.91 -20.10
CA THR A 78 -8.84 10.79 -20.54
C THR A 78 -9.42 12.15 -20.94
N ASN A 79 -10.52 12.18 -21.67
CA ASN A 79 -11.16 13.43 -22.09
C ASN A 79 -11.88 14.12 -20.92
N ILE A 80 -12.63 13.33 -20.15
CA ILE A 80 -13.50 13.73 -19.04
C ILE A 80 -12.93 13.08 -17.77
N PRO A 81 -12.01 13.77 -17.07
CA PRO A 81 -11.43 13.25 -15.85
C PRO A 81 -12.51 13.14 -14.76
N VAL A 82 -12.49 12.02 -14.03
CA VAL A 82 -13.40 11.77 -12.92
C VAL A 82 -12.68 11.95 -11.59
N TRP A 83 -13.21 12.83 -10.76
CA TRP A 83 -12.76 13.14 -9.40
C TRP A 83 -13.88 12.86 -8.38
N MET A 84 -13.61 12.97 -7.09
CA MET A 84 -14.56 12.67 -6.03
C MET A 84 -15.00 13.94 -5.29
N ASN A 85 -16.30 14.19 -5.28
CA ASN A 85 -16.91 15.24 -4.48
C ASN A 85 -17.23 14.73 -3.07
N GLY A 86 -16.52 15.29 -2.09
CA GLY A 86 -16.54 14.92 -0.68
C GLY A 86 -15.19 14.40 -0.21
N THR A 87 -14.94 14.47 1.10
CA THR A 87 -13.65 14.07 1.69
C THR A 87 -13.54 12.56 1.84
N HIS A 88 -12.33 12.01 1.77
CA HIS A 88 -12.10 10.60 2.12
C HIS A 88 -12.55 10.33 3.57
N PRO A 89 -13.13 9.14 3.85
CA PRO A 89 -13.54 8.77 5.20
C PRO A 89 -12.34 8.59 6.13
N VAL A 90 -12.57 8.68 7.43
CA VAL A 90 -11.64 8.12 8.43
C VAL A 90 -12.01 6.66 8.74
N ILE A 91 -11.12 5.93 9.41
CA ILE A 91 -11.30 4.49 9.72
C ILE A 91 -12.65 4.21 10.41
N THR A 92 -13.10 5.11 11.29
CA THR A 92 -14.34 4.95 12.07
C THR A 92 -15.62 5.12 11.24
N ASP A 93 -15.54 5.70 10.05
CA ASP A 93 -16.71 5.96 9.20
C ASP A 93 -17.19 4.70 8.47
N GLY A 94 -16.34 3.68 8.35
CA GLY A 94 -16.65 2.45 7.62
C GLY A 94 -16.79 2.69 6.12
N ILE A 95 -17.82 2.08 5.52
CA ILE A 95 -18.14 2.26 4.09
C ILE A 95 -19.07 3.46 3.95
N VAL A 96 -18.62 4.49 3.23
CA VAL A 96 -19.40 5.71 3.00
C VAL A 96 -19.67 5.93 1.52
N ASN A 97 -20.81 6.53 1.21
CA ASN A 97 -21.12 6.95 -0.15
C ASN A 97 -20.46 8.30 -0.47
N ARG A 98 -19.98 8.45 -1.71
CA ARG A 98 -19.42 9.67 -2.28
C ARG A 98 -19.92 9.87 -3.70
N THR A 99 -19.84 11.09 -4.20
CA THR A 99 -20.22 11.41 -5.57
C THR A 99 -18.97 11.50 -6.43
N ALA A 100 -18.85 10.64 -7.44
CA ALA A 100 -17.89 10.82 -8.50
C ALA A 100 -18.41 11.88 -9.48
N CYS A 101 -17.55 12.83 -9.86
CA CYS A 101 -17.85 13.96 -10.73
C CYS A 101 -16.92 13.93 -11.94
N GLY A 102 -17.46 14.08 -13.15
CA GLY A 102 -16.69 14.24 -14.39
C GLY A 102 -16.70 15.68 -14.88
N ASP A 103 -15.52 16.25 -15.12
CA ASP A 103 -15.38 17.59 -15.70
C ASP A 103 -15.57 17.56 -17.22
N TRP A 104 -16.57 18.31 -17.71
CA TRP A 104 -16.86 18.41 -19.13
C TRP A 104 -17.55 19.72 -19.49
N ASN A 105 -17.13 20.33 -20.59
CA ASN A 105 -17.75 21.52 -21.18
C ASN A 105 -17.81 22.69 -20.19
N GLY A 106 -16.73 22.89 -19.43
CA GLY A 106 -16.62 23.93 -18.40
C GLY A 106 -17.48 23.72 -17.16
N ASN A 107 -18.14 22.56 -17.01
CA ASN A 107 -18.80 22.15 -15.77
C ASN A 107 -18.03 21.00 -15.11
N CYS A 108 -17.41 21.34 -13.99
CA CYS A 108 -16.61 20.45 -13.16
C CYS A 108 -17.30 19.16 -12.71
N CYS A 109 -18.63 19.14 -12.64
CA CYS A 109 -19.40 17.96 -12.25
C CYS A 109 -20.59 17.76 -13.22
N GLN A 110 -20.29 17.76 -14.51
CA GLN A 110 -21.28 17.53 -15.56
C GLN A 110 -21.78 16.08 -15.59
N TRP A 111 -20.87 15.13 -15.38
CA TRP A 111 -21.22 13.73 -15.17
C TRP A 111 -21.17 13.40 -13.69
N THR A 112 -22.13 12.61 -13.21
CA THR A 112 -22.19 12.18 -11.81
C THR A 112 -22.42 10.69 -11.70
N SER A 113 -21.79 10.08 -10.69
CA SER A 113 -22.07 8.71 -10.26
C SER A 113 -21.93 8.59 -8.75
N THR A 114 -22.63 7.63 -8.13
CA THR A 114 -22.41 7.30 -6.72
C THR A 114 -21.38 6.19 -6.61
N ILE A 115 -20.34 6.43 -5.83
CA ILE A 115 -19.31 5.44 -5.48
C ILE A 115 -19.32 5.22 -3.97
N GLN A 116 -18.67 4.14 -3.52
CA GLN A 116 -18.45 3.90 -2.09
C GLN A 116 -16.97 3.92 -1.78
N VAL A 117 -16.60 4.42 -0.61
CA VAL A 117 -15.20 4.53 -0.17
C VAL A 117 -15.07 4.02 1.25
N LYS A 118 -13.96 3.35 1.55
CA LYS A 118 -13.60 2.94 2.90
C LYS A 118 -12.12 3.22 3.16
N ALA A 119 -11.81 3.71 4.34
CA ALA A 119 -10.44 3.82 4.85
C ALA A 119 -10.00 2.50 5.49
N CYS A 120 -8.77 2.07 5.22
CA CYS A 120 -8.22 0.80 5.70
C CYS A 120 -7.09 0.98 6.72
N PRO A 121 -6.91 0.05 7.69
CA PRO A 121 -5.99 0.21 8.83
C PRO A 121 -4.51 0.46 8.51
N LEU A 122 -4.08 0.24 7.26
CA LEU A 122 -2.72 0.53 6.79
C LEU A 122 -2.67 1.81 5.94
N GLY A 123 -3.53 2.80 6.20
CA GLY A 123 -3.45 4.14 5.58
C GLY A 123 -3.69 4.18 4.07
N TYR A 124 -4.51 3.29 3.54
CA TYR A 124 -4.95 3.32 2.14
C TYR A 124 -6.47 3.29 2.04
N TYR A 125 -6.98 3.63 0.86
CA TYR A 125 -8.41 3.67 0.58
C TYR A 125 -8.80 2.59 -0.43
N VAL A 126 -10.03 2.12 -0.29
CA VAL A 126 -10.67 1.23 -1.26
C VAL A 126 -11.94 1.86 -1.78
N TYR A 127 -12.17 1.72 -3.07
CA TYR A 127 -13.26 2.37 -3.79
C TYR A 127 -14.11 1.33 -4.47
N ARG A 128 -15.42 1.34 -4.21
CA ARG A 128 -16.38 0.61 -5.01
C ARG A 128 -16.71 1.44 -6.24
N LEU A 129 -16.07 1.09 -7.36
CA LEU A 129 -16.19 1.81 -8.62
C LEU A 129 -17.17 1.08 -9.54
N ILE A 130 -17.92 1.88 -10.29
CA ILE A 130 -18.80 1.39 -11.35
C ILE A 130 -18.33 1.94 -12.69
N GLY A 131 -18.57 1.14 -13.72
CA GLY A 131 -18.12 1.41 -15.07
C GLY A 131 -18.66 2.74 -15.59
N THR A 132 -17.79 3.52 -16.21
CA THR A 132 -18.19 4.77 -16.86
C THR A 132 -18.95 4.51 -18.16
N PRO A 133 -19.74 5.48 -18.68
CA PRO A 133 -20.39 5.33 -19.99
C PRO A 133 -19.39 4.96 -21.10
N GLY A 134 -19.63 3.81 -21.76
CA GLY A 134 -18.67 3.19 -22.69
C GLY A 134 -18.72 3.69 -24.14
N SER A 135 -19.75 4.46 -24.54
CA SER A 135 -20.01 4.77 -25.95
C SER A 135 -18.92 5.61 -26.63
N MET A 136 -18.05 6.29 -25.88
CA MET A 136 -17.00 7.16 -26.43
C MET A 136 -15.64 7.05 -25.72
N CYS A 137 -15.46 6.08 -24.81
CA CYS A 137 -14.23 5.89 -24.02
C CYS A 137 -13.63 7.21 -23.51
N SER A 138 -14.47 8.04 -22.88
CA SER A 138 -14.10 9.43 -22.59
C SER A 138 -13.89 9.71 -21.10
N LEU A 139 -14.18 8.75 -20.21
CA LEU A 139 -14.15 8.97 -18.75
C LEU A 139 -13.24 7.97 -18.04
N SER A 140 -12.40 8.45 -17.14
CA SER A 140 -11.60 7.63 -16.22
C SER A 140 -11.52 8.27 -14.84
N TYR A 141 -11.53 7.45 -13.80
CA TYR A 141 -11.19 7.87 -12.44
C TYR A 141 -9.71 8.23 -12.37
N CYS A 142 -9.46 9.52 -12.10
CA CYS A 142 -8.11 10.01 -11.89
C CYS A 142 -7.61 9.64 -10.50
N THR A 143 -6.30 9.72 -10.33
CA THR A 143 -5.62 9.63 -9.03
C THR A 143 -4.85 10.91 -8.75
N ASP A 144 -4.83 11.36 -7.50
CA ASP A 144 -4.09 12.55 -7.12
C ASP A 144 -2.63 12.19 -6.79
N PRO A 145 -1.65 12.69 -7.57
CA PRO A 145 -0.23 12.51 -7.26
C PRO A 145 0.27 13.46 -6.17
N ASN A 146 -0.51 14.49 -5.79
CA ASN A 146 -0.07 15.60 -4.94
C ASN A 146 -0.57 15.49 -3.50
N GLN A 147 -1.58 14.67 -3.20
CA GLN A 147 -1.92 14.34 -1.82
C GLN A 147 -1.02 13.20 -1.33
N CYS A 148 -0.20 13.58 -0.37
CA CYS A 148 0.76 12.72 0.28
C CYS A 148 0.09 11.66 1.15
N PHE A 149 0.83 10.63 1.51
CA PHE A 149 0.30 9.63 2.45
C PHE A 149 -0.02 10.30 3.81
N PRO A 150 -0.87 9.70 4.68
CA PRO A 150 -1.23 10.31 5.96
C PRO A 150 -0.04 10.66 6.88
N ASP A 151 1.12 10.01 6.69
CA ASP A 151 2.39 10.28 7.37
C ASP A 151 3.30 11.29 6.65
N GLU A 152 2.84 11.85 5.54
CA GLU A 152 3.53 12.84 4.72
C GLU A 152 2.68 14.11 4.61
N GLU A 153 3.36 15.25 4.46
CA GLU A 153 2.78 16.56 4.21
C GLU A 153 3.26 17.06 2.85
N SER A 154 2.34 17.67 2.09
CA SER A 154 2.69 18.36 0.85
C SER A 154 3.48 19.62 1.18
N SER A 155 4.73 19.68 0.74
CA SER A 155 5.57 20.86 0.93
C SER A 155 6.29 21.23 -0.36
N ILE A 156 6.77 22.48 -0.43
CA ILE A 156 7.55 22.99 -1.55
C ILE A 156 8.95 23.27 -1.04
N VAL A 157 9.90 22.39 -1.38
CA VAL A 157 11.31 22.56 -1.03
C VAL A 157 12.09 22.87 -2.31
N ASN A 158 12.83 23.98 -2.32
CA ASN A 158 13.60 24.45 -3.47
C ASN A 158 12.77 24.61 -4.76
N GLY A 159 11.50 25.01 -4.65
CA GLY A 159 10.61 25.23 -5.80
C GLY A 159 10.05 23.94 -6.42
N VAL A 160 10.33 22.77 -5.84
CA VAL A 160 9.76 21.49 -6.24
C VAL A 160 8.65 21.12 -5.26
N SER A 161 7.42 20.97 -5.77
CA SER A 161 6.29 20.46 -4.98
C SER A 161 6.42 18.95 -4.83
N GLY A 162 6.34 18.44 -3.61
CA GLY A 162 6.49 17.03 -3.33
C GLY A 162 5.90 16.64 -1.98
N CYS A 163 5.97 15.34 -1.70
CA CYS A 163 5.56 14.78 -0.42
C CYS A 163 6.77 14.58 0.47
N TYR A 164 6.69 15.16 1.66
CA TYR A 164 7.75 15.15 2.65
C TYR A 164 7.20 14.61 3.95
N CYS A 165 8.01 13.92 4.73
CA CYS A 165 7.55 13.33 5.99
C CYS A 165 7.00 14.40 6.93
N ASN A 166 5.82 14.14 7.48
CA ASN A 166 5.17 15.08 8.39
C ASN A 166 5.99 15.16 9.68
N SER A 167 6.60 16.33 9.91
CA SER A 167 7.44 16.58 11.09
C SER A 167 6.70 16.47 12.43
N SER A 168 5.36 16.43 12.41
CA SER A 168 4.51 16.20 13.58
C SER A 168 4.63 14.78 14.14
N LEU A 169 5.22 13.83 13.39
CA LEU A 169 5.53 12.47 13.82
C LEU A 169 6.86 12.35 14.60
N ASN A 170 7.52 13.48 14.88
CA ASN A 170 8.74 13.54 15.69
C ASN A 170 8.46 13.18 17.16
N ASP A 171 8.25 11.90 17.43
CA ASP A 171 8.43 11.36 18.77
C ASP A 171 9.94 11.22 19.06
N THR A 172 10.56 12.36 19.33
CA THR A 172 11.99 12.48 19.68
C THR A 172 12.35 11.77 20.99
N THR A 173 11.36 11.22 21.72
CA THR A 173 11.60 10.39 22.90
C THR A 173 12.09 8.97 22.58
N ALA A 174 12.15 8.61 21.29
CA ALA A 174 12.70 7.33 20.83
C ALA A 174 14.18 7.39 20.39
N MET A 175 14.89 8.52 20.57
CA MET A 175 16.35 8.62 20.41
C MET A 175 17.10 8.15 21.68
N ASP A 176 16.73 6.99 22.22
CA ASP A 176 17.71 6.22 23.00
C ASP A 176 18.64 5.50 22.00
N ASP A 177 19.87 5.17 22.40
CA ASP A 177 20.96 4.54 21.61
C ASP A 177 20.64 3.14 21.00
N ALA A 178 19.42 2.93 20.51
CA ALA A 178 18.86 1.66 20.06
C ALA A 178 18.26 1.76 18.65
N MET A 179 18.08 0.59 18.02
CA MET A 179 17.40 0.45 16.73
C MET A 179 16.02 1.14 16.74
N PRO A 180 15.59 1.78 15.64
CA PRO A 180 14.25 2.37 15.54
C PRO A 180 13.14 1.35 15.86
N LYS A 181 12.22 1.72 16.77
CA LYS A 181 11.01 0.93 17.07
C LYS A 181 10.07 0.89 15.85
N GLY A 182 9.16 -0.09 15.78
CA GLY A 182 8.12 -0.13 14.73
C GLY A 182 8.47 -0.92 13.48
N ILE A 183 9.40 -1.89 13.58
CA ILE A 183 9.62 -2.91 12.55
C ILE A 183 8.38 -3.81 12.41
N ASN A 184 7.87 -3.98 11.19
CA ASN A 184 6.81 -4.94 10.89
C ASN A 184 7.41 -6.19 10.22
N ILE A 185 7.11 -7.36 10.79
CA ILE A 185 7.66 -8.65 10.37
C ILE A 185 6.50 -9.55 9.93
N GLU A 186 6.52 -9.95 8.66
CA GLU A 186 5.55 -10.86 8.07
C GLU A 186 6.21 -12.21 7.78
N CYS A 187 5.74 -13.24 8.48
CA CYS A 187 6.25 -14.61 8.36
C CYS A 187 5.36 -15.42 7.41
N GLY A 188 5.74 -15.50 6.13
CA GLY A 188 5.12 -16.39 5.15
C GLY A 188 5.81 -17.76 5.10
N MET A 189 5.17 -18.76 4.50
CA MET A 189 5.79 -20.09 4.31
C MET A 189 6.96 -20.08 3.33
N ASN A 190 6.91 -19.19 2.33
CA ASN A 190 7.92 -19.12 1.26
C ASN A 190 8.80 -17.87 1.36
N GLN A 191 8.50 -16.94 2.26
CA GLN A 191 9.27 -15.72 2.43
C GLN A 191 9.06 -15.13 3.83
N MET A 192 10.10 -14.51 4.35
CA MET A 192 10.06 -13.64 5.53
C MET A 192 10.26 -12.21 5.03
N THR A 193 9.31 -11.34 5.32
CA THR A 193 9.35 -9.94 4.91
C THR A 193 9.47 -9.05 6.12
N VAL A 194 10.44 -8.15 6.09
CA VAL A 194 10.62 -7.10 7.08
C VAL A 194 10.32 -5.77 6.41
N SER A 195 9.57 -4.91 7.10
CA SER A 195 9.18 -3.59 6.62
C SER A 195 9.39 -2.54 7.68
N TYR A 196 9.95 -1.40 7.27
CA TYR A 196 10.13 -0.20 8.07
C TYR A 196 9.44 0.98 7.39
N SER A 197 8.75 1.83 8.16
CA SER A 197 8.26 3.11 7.63
C SER A 197 9.45 3.95 7.19
N LYS A 198 9.42 4.39 5.92
CA LYS A 198 10.43 5.23 5.31
C LYS A 198 10.51 6.57 6.05
N CYS A 199 9.36 7.20 6.30
CA CYS A 199 9.33 8.50 6.95
C CYS A 199 9.82 8.47 8.40
N TYR A 200 9.47 7.42 9.14
CA TYR A 200 9.95 7.25 10.50
C TYR A 200 11.49 7.13 10.55
N ILE A 201 12.07 6.34 9.65
CA ILE A 201 13.52 6.14 9.56
C ILE A 201 14.23 7.43 9.12
N GLU A 202 13.69 8.15 8.14
CA GLU A 202 14.26 9.42 7.66
C GLU A 202 14.21 10.52 8.74
N LEU A 203 13.10 10.64 9.48
CA LEU A 203 12.96 11.63 10.57
C LEU A 203 13.92 11.37 11.73
N LEU A 204 14.26 10.10 12.01
CA LEU A 204 15.27 9.73 12.99
C LEU A 204 16.73 9.87 12.47
N GLY A 205 16.91 10.33 11.23
CA GLY A 205 18.23 10.59 10.65
C GLY A 205 18.97 9.32 10.21
N PHE A 206 18.26 8.26 9.83
CA PHE A 206 18.85 7.03 9.31
C PHE A 206 18.86 6.98 7.79
N ASN A 207 19.84 6.29 7.22
CA ASN A 207 19.99 6.10 5.79
C ASN A 207 19.10 4.95 5.32
N THR A 208 18.02 5.26 4.60
CA THR A 208 17.07 4.28 4.08
C THR A 208 17.70 3.23 3.16
N SER A 209 18.76 3.62 2.45
CA SER A 209 19.49 2.75 1.50
C SER A 209 20.48 1.81 2.20
N SER A 210 20.72 2.01 3.50
CA SER A 210 21.65 1.18 4.28
C SER A 210 20.99 -0.07 4.87
N LEU A 211 19.67 -0.24 4.74
CA LEU A 211 18.96 -1.38 5.30
C LEU A 211 19.41 -2.69 4.64
N HIS A 212 19.89 -3.64 5.42
CA HIS A 212 20.26 -4.98 4.94
C HIS A 212 20.11 -6.05 6.02
N LEU A 213 20.10 -7.32 5.61
CA LEU A 213 20.15 -8.47 6.51
C LEU A 213 21.59 -8.83 6.88
N ALA A 214 21.80 -9.94 7.60
CA ALA A 214 23.14 -10.43 7.94
C ALA A 214 24.06 -10.62 6.72
N ASP A 215 23.50 -10.99 5.56
CA ASP A 215 24.18 -10.84 4.28
C ASP A 215 23.87 -9.44 3.69
N SER A 216 24.91 -8.63 3.52
CA SER A 216 24.80 -7.26 2.99
C SER A 216 24.33 -7.19 1.54
N LYS A 217 24.31 -8.32 0.80
CA LYS A 217 23.69 -8.38 -0.53
C LYS A 217 22.16 -8.38 -0.47
N CYS A 218 21.58 -8.78 0.67
CA CYS A 218 20.15 -8.81 0.89
C CYS A 218 19.70 -7.46 1.47
N THR A 219 19.52 -6.50 0.56
CA THR A 219 19.22 -5.10 0.87
C THR A 219 17.72 -4.81 0.88
N GLY A 220 17.35 -3.77 1.62
CA GLY A 220 16.01 -3.20 1.61
C GLY A 220 15.72 -2.49 0.29
N VAL A 221 14.53 -2.72 -0.24
CA VAL A 221 14.01 -2.04 -1.43
C VAL A 221 12.73 -1.29 -1.07
N ILE A 222 12.64 -0.05 -1.55
CA ILE A 222 11.39 0.70 -1.56
C ILE A 222 10.62 0.23 -2.78
N LYS A 223 9.53 -0.50 -2.56
CA LYS A 223 8.73 -1.01 -3.69
C LYS A 223 8.00 0.15 -4.35
N ILE A 224 7.98 0.16 -5.69
CA ILE A 224 7.27 1.18 -6.47
C ILE A 224 5.76 1.20 -6.11
N SER A 225 5.20 0.03 -5.76
CA SER A 225 3.82 -0.14 -5.33
C SER A 225 3.51 0.42 -3.94
N ASP A 226 4.50 0.46 -3.05
CA ASP A 226 4.33 0.97 -1.67
C ASP A 226 5.60 1.73 -1.26
N LYS A 227 5.61 3.02 -1.58
CA LYS A 227 6.75 3.91 -1.32
C LYS A 227 6.92 4.26 0.16
N ARG A 228 5.95 3.90 1.00
CA ARG A 228 5.93 4.21 2.44
C ARG A 228 6.86 3.34 3.25
N TYR A 229 7.16 2.14 2.74
CA TYR A 229 7.96 1.17 3.47
C TYR A 229 9.23 0.80 2.72
N ILE A 230 10.32 0.71 3.47
CA ILE A 230 11.54 0.03 3.04
C ILE A 230 11.36 -1.42 3.42
N THR A 231 11.35 -2.31 2.42
CA THR A 231 11.08 -3.72 2.63
C THR A 231 12.28 -4.57 2.26
N VAL A 232 12.68 -5.50 3.14
CA VAL A 232 13.64 -6.54 2.81
C VAL A 232 12.96 -7.89 2.93
N THR A 233 13.18 -8.76 1.95
CA THR A 233 12.54 -10.08 1.90
C THR A 233 13.61 -11.15 1.75
N THR A 234 13.50 -12.21 2.54
CA THR A 234 14.40 -13.37 2.50
C THR A 234 13.59 -14.67 2.52
N LEU A 235 14.21 -15.79 2.18
CA LEU A 235 13.61 -17.12 2.32
C LEU A 235 13.81 -17.62 3.75
N PRO A 236 12.83 -18.32 4.35
CA PRO A 236 13.00 -19.03 5.62
C PRO A 236 13.86 -20.29 5.42
N MET A 237 15.13 -20.10 5.07
CA MET A 237 16.07 -21.16 4.72
C MET A 237 17.43 -20.89 5.37
N SER A 238 17.98 -21.91 6.04
CA SER A 238 19.29 -21.82 6.70
C SER A 238 20.38 -21.44 5.69
N GLY A 239 21.17 -20.42 6.02
CA GLY A 239 22.25 -19.88 5.21
C GLY A 239 21.83 -18.84 4.16
N TYR A 240 20.55 -18.77 3.80
CA TYR A 240 20.08 -17.79 2.80
C TYR A 240 20.00 -16.40 3.44
N CYS A 241 20.66 -15.40 2.84
CA CYS A 241 20.82 -14.05 3.42
C CYS A 241 21.36 -14.02 4.86
N GLY A 242 22.17 -15.01 5.24
CA GLY A 242 22.67 -15.14 6.62
C GLY A 242 21.61 -15.56 7.65
N THR A 243 20.50 -16.18 7.21
CA THR A 243 19.46 -16.69 8.10
C THR A 243 19.94 -17.93 8.84
N GLU A 244 19.71 -17.98 10.16
CA GLU A 244 20.05 -19.12 11.01
C GLU A 244 18.79 -19.91 11.39
N LEU A 245 18.91 -21.24 11.50
CA LEU A 245 17.81 -22.12 11.89
C LEU A 245 18.05 -22.67 13.29
N MET A 246 17.13 -22.37 14.20
CA MET A 246 17.02 -23.01 15.50
C MET A 246 15.91 -24.06 15.48
N VAL A 247 16.27 -25.31 15.77
CA VAL A 247 15.33 -26.43 15.81
C VAL A 247 14.99 -26.75 17.26
N ASN A 248 13.72 -26.64 17.61
CA ASN A 248 13.17 -27.13 18.88
C ASN A 248 12.37 -28.43 18.63
N SER A 249 11.90 -29.08 19.70
CA SER A 249 11.12 -30.32 19.64
C SER A 249 9.85 -30.20 18.79
N SER A 250 9.16 -29.06 18.85
CA SER A 250 7.87 -28.83 18.15
C SER A 250 7.90 -27.70 17.11
N TYR A 251 8.97 -26.91 17.05
CA TYR A 251 9.01 -25.70 16.23
C TYR A 251 10.36 -25.53 15.51
N LEU A 252 10.30 -24.94 14.32
CA LEU A 252 11.44 -24.44 13.56
C LEU A 252 11.44 -22.91 13.66
N THR A 253 12.51 -22.32 14.19
CA THR A 253 12.63 -20.86 14.30
C THR A 253 13.76 -20.39 13.40
N TYR A 254 13.42 -19.57 12.42
CA TYR A 254 14.40 -18.91 11.55
C TYR A 254 14.68 -17.52 12.08
N THR A 255 15.95 -17.22 12.33
CA THR A 255 16.41 -15.93 12.85
C THR A 255 17.31 -15.23 11.84
N ASN A 256 17.24 -13.91 11.81
CA ASN A 256 18.16 -13.08 11.04
C ASN A 256 18.40 -11.77 11.81
N VAL A 257 19.36 -10.97 11.35
CA VAL A 257 19.69 -9.67 11.93
C VAL A 257 19.47 -8.62 10.87
N VAL A 258 18.77 -7.54 11.22
CA VAL A 258 18.58 -6.38 10.35
C VAL A 258 19.54 -5.30 10.79
N TYR A 259 20.28 -4.74 9.85
CA TYR A 259 21.24 -3.65 10.05
C TYR A 259 20.73 -2.36 9.41
N LEU A 260 20.99 -1.23 10.07
CA LEU A 260 20.62 0.09 9.58
C LEU A 260 21.60 1.16 10.09
N SER A 261 22.10 2.02 9.20
CA SER A 261 23.08 3.04 9.53
C SER A 261 22.45 4.41 9.76
N SER A 262 22.86 5.09 10.83
CA SER A 262 22.51 6.48 11.11
C SER A 262 23.41 7.43 10.33
N ILE A 263 22.81 8.44 9.69
CA ILE A 263 23.54 9.53 9.03
C ILE A 263 24.08 10.51 10.09
N VAL A 264 23.35 10.68 11.20
CA VAL A 264 23.70 11.63 12.26
C VAL A 264 24.91 11.15 13.06
N THR A 265 24.89 9.89 13.51
CA THR A 265 25.99 9.34 14.34
C THR A 265 27.04 8.59 13.53
N SER A 266 26.79 8.31 12.24
CA SER A 266 27.63 7.43 11.40
C SER A 266 27.82 6.01 11.97
N LEU A 267 26.97 5.60 12.91
CA LEU A 267 26.96 4.25 13.50
C LEU A 267 25.94 3.35 12.81
N THR A 268 26.22 2.04 12.83
CA THR A 268 25.29 1.01 12.36
C THR A 268 24.63 0.33 13.56
N TYR A 269 23.30 0.37 13.58
CA TYR A 269 22.46 -0.28 14.56
C TYR A 269 21.95 -1.60 14.01
N PHE A 270 21.61 -2.53 14.91
CA PHE A 270 21.06 -3.82 14.53
C PHE A 270 19.93 -4.27 15.44
N THR A 271 19.05 -5.11 14.91
CA THR A 271 18.03 -5.81 15.68
C THR A 271 17.85 -7.23 15.18
N ASN A 272 17.49 -8.13 16.09
CA ASN A 272 17.24 -9.52 15.77
C ASN A 272 15.77 -9.70 15.38
N ILE A 273 15.54 -10.45 14.30
CA ILE A 273 14.22 -10.85 13.83
C ILE A 273 14.08 -12.37 13.87
N SER A 274 12.87 -12.85 14.05
CA SER A 274 12.60 -14.29 14.11
C SER A 274 11.22 -14.64 13.56
N CYS A 275 11.12 -15.71 12.78
CA CYS A 275 9.86 -16.33 12.38
C CYS A 275 9.84 -17.79 12.86
N THR A 276 8.79 -18.17 13.58
CA THR A 276 8.62 -19.51 14.15
C THR A 276 7.49 -20.25 13.46
N TYR A 277 7.79 -21.47 13.01
CA TYR A 277 6.86 -22.34 12.28
C TYR A 277 6.68 -23.67 13.04
N PRO A 278 5.45 -24.19 13.13
CA PRO A 278 5.21 -25.50 13.73
C PRO A 278 5.78 -26.62 12.87
N LYS A 279 6.40 -27.61 13.51
CA LYS A 279 6.93 -28.79 12.84
C LYS A 279 5.77 -29.75 12.55
N SER A 280 5.08 -29.59 11.41
CA SER A 280 4.05 -30.56 10.98
C SER A 280 4.70 -31.84 10.46
N MET A 281 4.08 -33.00 10.69
CA MET A 281 4.60 -34.31 10.25
C MET A 281 4.76 -34.44 8.72
N GLU A 282 4.05 -33.63 7.91
CA GLU A 282 4.17 -33.64 6.44
C GLU A 282 5.45 -32.94 5.93
N ASN A 283 5.94 -31.92 6.64
CA ASN A 283 7.18 -31.22 6.27
C ASN A 283 8.45 -31.96 6.69
N VAL A 284 8.35 -32.89 7.67
CA VAL A 284 9.49 -33.71 8.10
C VAL A 284 9.94 -34.67 7.01
N LEU A 285 9.00 -35.17 6.19
CA LEU A 285 9.30 -36.14 5.12
C LEU A 285 10.15 -35.54 3.99
N TRP A 286 9.95 -34.27 3.64
CA TRP A 286 10.74 -33.59 2.60
C TRP A 286 12.21 -33.34 3.02
N PHE A 287 12.47 -33.09 4.31
CA PHE A 287 13.84 -32.91 4.81
C PHE A 287 14.59 -34.23 5.01
N SER A 288 13.90 -35.34 5.25
CA SER A 288 14.54 -36.66 5.37
C SER A 288 15.02 -37.27 4.05
N THR A 289 14.68 -36.70 2.89
CA THR A 289 15.13 -37.18 1.57
C THR A 289 16.32 -36.42 0.96
N MET A 290 16.88 -35.39 1.63
CA MET A 290 18.15 -34.76 1.24
C MET A 290 19.31 -35.21 2.12
N ARG A 291 19.50 -36.53 2.22
CA ARG A 291 20.82 -37.15 2.40
C ARG A 291 20.86 -38.39 1.52
N VAL A 292 22.05 -38.65 0.97
CA VAL A 292 22.40 -39.65 -0.06
C VAL A 292 22.19 -39.04 -1.47
N ARG A 293 23.21 -38.45 -2.09
CA ARG A 293 24.48 -39.02 -2.54
C ARG A 293 25.51 -37.92 -2.79
#